data_AF-A0A0D6NJ69-F1
#
_entry.id   AF-A0A0D6NJ69-F1
#
_cell.length_a   1.000
_cell.length_b   1.000
_cell.length_c   1.000
_cell.angle_alpha   90.00
_cell.angle_beta   90.00
_cell.angle_gamma   90.00
#
_symmetry.space_group_name_H-M   'P 1'
#
loop_
_entity.id
_entity.type
_entity.pdbx_description
1 polymer ?
#
loop_
_entity_poly.entity_id
_entity_poly.type
_entity_poly.pdbx_seq_one_letter_code
_entity_poly.pdbx_strand_id
1 'polypeptide(L)'
;MPSLPKPVATPARRPRTRKTAAPITPLAIFTRIMQGDETITDRQFDAAKVAAPYMHPKLSGLPLAASPRKALEDYSDEELAALAQAGQPDSTE
;
A
#
# COMPACT_ATOMS: atom_id res chain seq x y z
N MET A 1 -6.38 56.40 -33.41
CA MET A 1 -6.84 55.17 -32.73
C MET A 1 -5.67 54.21 -32.66
N PRO A 2 -4.99 54.02 -31.50
CA PRO A 2 -3.91 53.04 -31.41
C PRO A 2 -4.47 51.62 -31.28
N SER A 3 -3.86 50.67 -32.00
CA SER A 3 -4.27 49.27 -32.06
C SER A 3 -3.81 48.48 -30.81
N LEU A 4 -4.66 47.57 -30.35
CA LEU A 4 -4.39 46.67 -29.22
C LEU A 4 -3.31 45.63 -29.56
N PRO A 5 -2.39 45.29 -28.62
CA PRO A 5 -1.41 44.24 -28.83
C PRO A 5 -2.04 42.83 -28.75
N LYS A 6 -1.62 41.94 -29.66
CA LYS A 6 -2.07 40.53 -29.72
C LYS A 6 -1.48 39.72 -28.54
N PRO A 7 -2.24 38.77 -27.95
CA PRO A 7 -1.75 37.96 -26.83
C PRO A 7 -0.68 36.96 -27.30
N VAL A 8 0.47 36.98 -26.62
CA VAL A 8 1.56 36.01 -26.81
C VAL A 8 1.13 34.67 -26.21
N ALA A 9 1.07 33.62 -27.04
CA ALA A 9 0.76 32.27 -26.61
C ALA A 9 1.91 31.69 -25.77
N THR A 10 1.65 31.42 -24.49
CA THR A 10 2.55 30.65 -23.62
C THR A 10 2.64 29.19 -24.08
N PRO A 11 3.83 28.56 -24.07
CA PRO A 11 3.97 27.16 -24.46
C PRO A 11 3.24 26.24 -23.48
N ALA A 12 2.35 25.40 -24.01
CA ALA A 12 1.59 24.42 -23.26
C ALA A 12 2.52 23.45 -22.52
N ARG A 13 2.42 23.43 -21.19
CA ARG A 13 3.16 22.52 -20.31
C ARG A 13 2.76 21.09 -20.63
N ARG A 14 3.68 20.32 -21.25
CA ARG A 14 3.48 18.90 -21.55
C ARG A 14 3.08 18.13 -20.27
N PRO A 15 2.01 17.33 -20.29
CA PRO A 15 1.68 16.47 -19.15
C PRO A 15 2.77 15.42 -19.00
N ARG A 16 3.52 15.47 -17.90
CA ARG A 16 4.41 14.36 -17.50
C ARG A 16 3.52 13.17 -17.19
N THR A 17 3.49 12.20 -18.09
CA THR A 17 2.95 10.87 -17.81
C THR A 17 3.85 10.22 -16.74
N ARG A 18 3.52 10.45 -15.47
CA ARG A 18 4.07 9.64 -14.37
C ARG A 18 3.59 8.23 -14.64
N LYS A 19 4.52 7.31 -14.94
CA LYS A 19 4.29 5.87 -14.79
C LYS A 19 3.61 5.70 -13.45
N THR A 20 2.34 5.32 -13.46
CA THR A 20 1.52 5.13 -12.26
C THR A 20 2.04 3.90 -11.55
N ALA A 21 3.16 4.06 -10.83
CA ALA A 21 3.44 3.24 -9.67
C ALA A 21 2.17 3.29 -8.82
N ALA A 22 1.69 2.13 -8.39
CA ALA A 22 0.50 2.05 -7.56
C ALA A 22 0.61 3.09 -6.44
N PRO A 23 -0.45 3.88 -6.17
CA PRO A 23 -0.38 4.92 -5.17
C PRO A 23 0.06 4.30 -3.84
N ILE A 24 1.08 4.88 -3.21
CA ILE A 24 1.54 4.42 -1.89
C ILE A 24 0.45 4.78 -0.90
N THR A 25 -0.27 3.76 -0.43
CA THR A 25 -1.33 3.92 0.55
C THR A 25 -0.77 3.76 1.96
N PRO A 26 -1.38 4.37 2.98
CA PRO A 26 -1.02 4.13 4.37
C PRO A 26 -1.05 2.64 4.74
N LEU A 27 -2.06 1.90 4.24
CA LEU A 27 -2.17 0.46 4.45
C LEU A 27 -0.97 -0.30 3.87
N ALA A 28 -0.49 0.05 2.68
CA ALA A 28 0.67 -0.59 2.05
C ALA A 28 1.96 -0.38 2.87
N ILE A 29 2.09 0.79 3.50
CA ILE A 29 3.20 1.08 4.42
C ILE A 29 3.12 0.18 5.66
N PHE A 30 1.94 0.08 6.29
CA PHE A 30 1.76 -0.77 7.46
C PHE A 30 1.98 -2.26 7.16
N THR A 31 1.47 -2.77 6.04
CA THR A 31 1.66 -4.18 5.66
C THR A 31 3.12 -4.52 5.42
N ARG A 32 3.90 -3.59 4.84
CA ARG A 32 5.34 -3.77 4.67
C ARG A 32 6.07 -3.83 6.00
N ILE A 33 5.75 -2.93 6.93
CA ILE A 33 6.32 -2.96 8.29
C ILE A 33 5.98 -4.28 8.99
N MET A 34 4.73 -4.76 8.89
CA MET A 34 4.32 -6.04 9.49
C MET A 34 4.97 -7.26 8.84
N GLN A 35 5.42 -7.14 7.58
CA GLN A 35 6.22 -8.15 6.88
C GLN A 35 7.72 -8.08 7.21
N GLY A 36 8.14 -7.18 8.10
CA GLY A 36 9.54 -7.01 8.49
C GLY A 36 10.36 -6.13 7.54
N ASP A 37 9.73 -5.27 6.72
CA ASP A 37 10.43 -4.35 5.84
C ASP A 37 11.05 -3.18 6.63
N GLU A 38 12.34 -3.28 6.95
CA GLU A 38 13.13 -2.26 7.65
C GLU A 38 13.52 -1.06 6.76
N THR A 39 13.21 -1.09 5.46
CA THR A 39 13.52 0.04 4.57
C THR A 39 12.55 1.21 4.72
N ILE A 40 11.44 1.00 5.44
CA ILE A 40 10.45 2.02 5.74
C ILE A 40 11.00 2.94 6.85
N THR A 41 11.16 4.22 6.51
CA THR A 41 11.66 5.22 7.48
C THR A 41 10.60 5.61 8.51
N ASP A 42 11.02 6.01 9.72
CA ASP A 42 10.13 6.52 10.77
C ASP A 42 9.23 7.66 10.29
N ARG A 43 9.77 8.54 9.43
CA ARG A 43 9.02 9.66 8.85
C ARG A 43 7.91 9.18 7.91
N GLN A 44 8.14 8.12 7.14
CA GLN A 44 7.11 7.51 6.28
C GLN A 44 6.05 6.81 7.12
N PHE A 45 6.45 6.17 8.21
CA PHE A 45 5.54 5.54 9.15
C PHE A 45 4.64 6.58 9.86
N ASP A 46 5.20 7.66 10.38
CA ASP A 46 4.43 8.73 11.02
C ASP A 46 3.51 9.45 10.04
N ALA A 47 3.99 9.70 8.81
CA ALA A 47 3.14 10.22 7.75
C ALA A 47 1.99 9.26 7.42
N ALA A 48 2.23 7.94 7.40
CA ALA A 48 1.18 6.96 7.19
C ALA A 48 0.16 6.92 8.34
N LYS A 49 0.61 7.04 9.60
CA LYS A 49 -0.28 7.16 10.77
C LYS A 49 -1.20 8.37 10.67
N VAL A 50 -0.62 9.54 10.38
CA VAL A 50 -1.38 10.81 10.27
C VAL A 50 -2.31 10.78 9.04
N ALA A 51 -1.82 10.25 7.93
CA ALA A 51 -2.54 10.20 6.66
C ALA A 51 -3.52 9.03 6.55
N ALA A 52 -3.59 8.12 7.54
CA ALA A 52 -4.64 7.14 7.67
C ALA A 52 -5.79 7.78 8.50
N PRO A 53 -6.75 8.48 7.86
CA PRO A 53 -7.82 9.17 8.58
C PRO A 53 -8.84 8.15 9.16
N TYR A 54 -8.61 6.85 8.94
CA TYR A 54 -9.54 5.76 9.21
C TYR A 54 -8.83 4.45 9.62
N MET A 55 -7.88 4.43 10.55
CA MET A 55 -7.82 3.24 11.43
C MET A 55 -8.90 3.40 12.50
N HIS A 56 -10.14 3.57 12.03
CA HIS A 56 -11.32 3.68 12.86
C HIS A 56 -11.58 2.27 13.43
N PRO A 57 -11.88 2.09 14.72
CA PRO A 57 -12.12 0.77 15.34
C PRO A 57 -13.29 -0.05 14.74
N LYS A 58 -13.92 0.44 13.65
CA LYS A 58 -14.92 -0.28 12.86
C LYS A 58 -14.31 -0.97 11.62
N LEU A 59 -13.10 -0.59 11.19
CA LEU A 59 -12.35 -1.24 10.12
C LEU A 59 -11.50 -2.41 10.63
N SER A 60 -11.25 -2.51 11.94
CA SER A 60 -10.76 -3.75 12.58
C SER A 60 -11.77 -4.91 12.50
N GLY A 61 -13.01 -4.61 12.09
CA GLY A 61 -14.08 -5.59 11.88
C GLY A 61 -14.53 -5.71 10.42
N LEU A 62 -13.86 -5.07 9.45
CA LEU A 62 -14.14 -5.41 8.06
C LEU A 62 -13.62 -6.83 7.82
N PRO A 63 -14.48 -7.77 7.39
CA PRO A 63 -14.00 -9.08 7.00
C PRO A 63 -12.99 -8.88 5.89
N LEU A 64 -11.76 -9.35 6.10
CA LEU A 64 -10.83 -9.54 5.02
C LEU A 64 -11.55 -10.48 4.06
N ALA A 65 -12.00 -9.97 2.91
CA ALA A 65 -12.54 -10.79 1.82
C ALA A 65 -11.38 -11.54 1.15
N ALA A 66 -10.56 -12.22 1.94
CA ALA A 66 -9.66 -13.24 1.49
C ALA A 66 -10.53 -14.46 1.25
N SER A 67 -10.96 -14.65 0.00
CA SER A 67 -11.42 -15.96 -0.40
C SER A 67 -10.20 -16.89 -0.34
N PRO A 68 -10.19 -17.92 0.52
CA PRO A 68 -9.13 -18.91 0.45
C PRO A 68 -9.16 -19.53 -0.95
N ARG A 69 -7.97 -19.75 -1.54
CA ARG A 69 -7.84 -20.30 -2.90
C ARG A 69 -8.30 -21.77 -2.98
N LYS A 70 -8.35 -22.44 -1.83
CA LYS A 70 -8.72 -23.84 -1.62
C LYS A 70 -9.51 -23.96 -0.31
N ALA A 71 -10.43 -24.92 -0.21
CA ALA A 71 -11.12 -25.20 1.05
C ALA A 71 -10.16 -25.84 2.06
N LEU A 72 -10.48 -25.81 3.36
CA LEU A 72 -9.58 -26.33 4.41
C LEU A 72 -9.30 -27.82 4.23
N GLU A 73 -10.28 -28.56 3.72
CA GLU A 73 -10.25 -29.99 3.46
C GLU A 73 -9.37 -30.36 2.26
N ASP A 74 -9.05 -29.38 1.39
CA ASP A 74 -8.22 -29.59 0.20
C ASP A 74 -6.73 -29.41 0.47
N TYR A 75 -6.35 -29.02 1.69
CA TYR A 75 -4.95 -28.90 2.10
C TYR A 75 -4.41 -30.27 2.54
N SER A 76 -3.24 -30.66 2.01
CA SER A 76 -2.53 -31.81 2.52
C SER A 76 -1.85 -31.49 3.86
N ASP A 77 -1.54 -32.53 4.64
CA ASP A 77 -0.81 -32.37 5.91
C ASP A 77 0.54 -31.64 5.71
N GLU A 78 1.18 -31.86 4.57
CA GLU A 78 2.43 -31.21 4.18
C GLU A 78 2.23 -29.70 3.92
N GLU A 79 1.14 -29.33 3.23
CA GLU A 79 0.78 -27.93 2.98
C GLU A 79 0.39 -27.22 4.29
N LEU A 80 -0.33 -27.90 5.18
CA LEU A 80 -0.68 -27.38 6.51
C LEU A 80 0.55 -27.16 7.39
N ALA A 81 1.49 -28.10 7.38
CA ALA A 81 2.75 -27.96 8.10
C ALA A 81 3.57 -26.77 7.59
N ALA A 82 3.65 -26.59 6.27
CA ALA A 82 4.33 -25.45 5.66
C ALA A 82 3.69 -24.11 6.03
N LEU A 83 2.36 -24.03 6.09
CA LEU A 83 1.64 -22.84 6.54
C LEU A 83 1.90 -22.52 8.01
N ALA A 84 1.95 -23.55 8.88
CA ALA A 84 2.26 -23.38 10.29
C ALA A 84 3.68 -22.84 10.49
N GLN A 85 4.64 -23.30 9.68
CA GLN A 85 6.02 -22.85 9.72
C GLN A 85 6.18 -21.42 9.19
N ALA A 86 5.47 -21.07 8.10
CA ALA A 86 5.50 -19.72 7.53
C ALA A 86 4.88 -18.65 8.45
N GLY A 87 4.06 -19.05 9.42
CA GLY A 87 3.46 -18.17 10.42
C GLY A 87 4.32 -17.94 11.66
N GLN A 88 5.43 -18.67 11.85
CA GLN A 88 6.38 -18.39 12.91
C GLN A 88 7.34 -17.29 12.46
N PRO A 89 7.40 -16.13 13.15
CA PRO A 89 8.49 -15.20 12.91
C PRO A 89 9.78 -15.90 13.28
N ASP A 90 10.73 -15.94 12.34
CA ASP A 90 12.10 -16.40 12.59
C ASP A 90 12.60 -15.70 13.84
N SER A 91 12.59 -16.43 14.97
CA SER A 91 13.20 -16.01 16.21
C SER A 91 14.67 -16.36 16.07
N THR A 92 15.39 -15.61 15.25
CA THR A 92 16.84 -15.70 15.12
C THR A 92 17.48 -14.80 16.18
N GLU A 93 18.04 -15.45 17.20
CA GLU A 93 19.10 -14.90 18.06
C GLU A 93 20.38 -14.58 17.26
#